data_AF-A0A2Y5BME5-F1
#
_entry.id   AF-A0A2Y5BME5-F1
#
_cell.length_a   1.000
_cell.length_b   1.000
_cell.length_c   1.000
_cell.angle_alpha   90.00
_cell.angle_beta   90.00
_cell.angle_gamma   90.00
#
_symmetry.space_group_name_H-M   'P 1'
#
loop_
_entity.id
_entity.type
_entity.pdbx_description
1 polymer ?
#
loop_
_entity_poly.entity_id
_entity_poly.type
_entity_poly.pdbx_seq_one_letter_code
_entity_poly.pdbx_strand_id
1 'polypeptide(L)' 'MLMLFLTVAMVHIVALMSPGPDFFFVSQTAVSRSRKEAMMGVLGITCGVMVWAGIALLGLHLGNAANLLI' A
#
# COMPACT_ATOMS: atom_id res chain seq x y z
N MET A 1 -14.67 -20.42 11.23
CA MET A 1 -13.47 -20.18 10.40
C MET A 1 -13.84 -19.60 9.03
N LEU A 2 -14.68 -20.25 8.23
CA LEU A 2 -15.09 -19.74 6.90
C LEU A 2 -15.74 -18.35 6.94
N MET A 3 -16.67 -18.11 7.88
CA MET A 3 -17.28 -16.80 8.09
C MET A 3 -16.24 -15.70 8.35
N LEU A 4 -15.20 -15.99 9.13
CA LEU A 4 -14.16 -15.00 9.46
C LEU A 4 -13.36 -14.60 8.22
N PHE A 5 -12.98 -15.59 7.39
CA PHE A 5 -12.35 -15.34 6.09
C PHE A 5 -13.24 -14.50 5.18
N LEU A 6 -14.53 -14.82 5.11
CA LEU A 6 -15.46 -14.09 4.25
C LEU A 6 -15.64 -12.63 4.72
N THR A 7 -15.73 -12.41 6.03
CA THR A 7 -15.82 -11.05 6.59
C THR A 7 -14.54 -10.25 6.31
N VAL A 8 -13.37 -10.84 6.55
CA VAL A 8 -12.08 -10.17 6.27
C VAL A 8 -11.93 -9.86 4.78
N ALA A 9 -12.29 -10.79 3.90
CA ALA A 9 -12.26 -10.58 2.46
C ALA A 9 -13.20 -9.45 2.01
N MET A 10 -14.44 -9.42 2.54
CA MET A 10 -15.40 -8.34 2.24
C MET A 10 -14.87 -6.98 2.71
N VAL A 11 -14.34 -6.89 3.93
CA VAL A 11 -13.75 -5.65 4.45
C VAL A 11 -12.57 -5.20 3.59
N HIS A 12 -11.72 -6.13 3.12
CA HIS A 12 -10.62 -5.79 2.22
C HIS A 12 -11.11 -5.25 0.88
N ILE A 13 -12.13 -5.86 0.26
CA ILE A 13 -12.69 -5.37 -1.01
C ILE A 13 -13.23 -3.95 -0.82
N VAL A 14 -13.99 -3.70 0.25
CA VAL A 14 -14.52 -2.37 0.55
C VAL A 14 -13.38 -1.37 0.81
N ALA A 15 -12.34 -1.77 1.54
CA ALA A 15 -11.18 -0.93 1.83
C ALA A 15 -10.38 -0.60 0.55
N LEU A 16 -10.24 -1.55 -0.38
CA LEU A 16 -9.57 -1.34 -1.68
C LEU A 16 -10.38 -0.44 -2.62
N MET A 17 -11.71 -0.46 -2.53
CA MET A 17 -12.58 0.43 -3.31
C MET A 17 -12.60 1.86 -2.77
N SER A 18 -12.23 2.08 -1.51
CA SER A 18 -12.15 3.43 -0.93
C SER A 18 -10.96 4.17 -1.53
N PRO A 19 -11.14 5.30 -2.24
CA PRO A 19 -10.03 6.09 -2.73
C PRO A 19 -9.20 6.56 -1.53
N GLY A 20 -7.94 6.13 -1.48
CA GLY A 20 -7.01 6.49 -0.42
C GLY A 20 -6.51 7.95 -0.53
N PRO A 21 -5.80 8.45 0.49
CA PRO A 21 -5.22 9.79 0.48
C PRO A 21 -4.29 10.04 -0.73
N ASP A 22 -3.62 8.99 -1.23
CA ASP A 22 -2.76 9.08 -2.42
C ASP A 22 -3.55 9.42 -3.69
N PHE A 23 -4.74 8.86 -3.85
CA PHE A 23 -5.62 9.16 -4.99
C PHE A 23 -6.09 10.63 -4.92
N PHE A 24 -6.45 11.11 -3.73
CA PHE A 24 -6.80 12.52 -3.53
C PHE A 24 -5.62 13.44 -3.81
N PHE A 25 -4.41 13.10 -3.35
CA PHE A 25 -3.21 13.89 -3.59
C PHE A 25 -2.86 13.98 -5.08
N VAL A 26 -2.88 12.85 -5.79
CA VAL A 26 -2.55 12.79 -7.23
C VAL A 26 -3.63 13.47 -8.06
N SER A 27 -4.91 13.25 -7.78
CA SER A 27 -6.02 13.87 -8.51
C SER A 27 -6.06 15.38 -8.29
N GLN A 28 -5.88 15.85 -7.05
CA GLN A 28 -5.78 17.27 -6.74
C GLN A 28 -4.56 17.90 -7.40
N THR A 29 -3.39 17.26 -7.35
CA THR A 29 -2.19 17.79 -8.01
C THR A 29 -2.34 17.80 -9.53
N ALA A 30 -2.99 16.81 -10.13
CA ALA A 30 -3.24 16.79 -11.57
C ALA A 30 -4.23 17.88 -12.03
N VAL A 31 -5.17 18.28 -11.17
CA VAL A 31 -6.19 19.30 -11.45
C VAL A 31 -5.68 20.72 -11.12
N SER A 32 -5.01 20.91 -9.99
CA SER A 32 -4.57 22.22 -9.49
C SER A 32 -3.17 22.62 -9.94
N ARG A 33 -2.36 21.68 -10.41
CA ARG A 33 -0.97 21.87 -10.84
C ARG A 33 -0.73 21.24 -12.21
N SER A 34 0.51 21.32 -12.72
CA SER A 34 0.86 20.71 -14.00
C SER A 34 0.93 19.18 -13.90
N ARG A 35 0.56 18.47 -14.98
CA ARG A 35 0.73 17.01 -15.11
C ARG A 35 2.14 16.52 -14.75
N LYS A 36 3.16 17.35 -14.99
CA LYS A 36 4.55 17.02 -14.66
C LYS A 36 4.78 16.93 -13.15
N GLU A 37 4.18 17.84 -12.37
CA GLU A 37 4.29 17.84 -10.90
C GLU A 37 3.52 16.66 -10.30
N ALA A 38 2.34 16.35 -10.84
CA ALA A 38 1.58 15.15 -10.45
C ALA A 38 2.38 13.86 -10.71
N MET A 39 3.07 13.76 -11.86
CA MET A 39 3.90 12.59 -12.19
C MET A 39 5.08 12.43 -11.22
N MET A 40 5.74 13.52 -10.81
CA MET A 40 6.79 13.42 -9.80
C MET A 40 6.25 12.98 -8.43
N GLY A 41 5.06 13.44 -8.05
CA GLY A 41 4.37 12.98 -6.85
C GLY A 41 4.08 11.47 -6.88
N VAL A 42 3.54 10.97 -7.99
CA VAL A 42 3.28 9.53 -8.20
C VAL A 42 4.57 8.71 -8.11
N LEU A 43 5.66 9.18 -8.71
CA LEU A 43 6.96 8.50 -8.61
C LEU A 43 7.45 8.42 -7.16
N GLY A 44 7.34 9.50 -6.39
CA GLY A 44 7.69 9.52 -4.97
C GLY A 44 6.88 8.52 -4.15
N ILE A 45 5.55 8.52 -4.32
CA ILE A 45 4.64 7.59 -3.64
C ILE A 45 5.00 6.14 -3.98
N THR A 46 5.19 5.84 -5.27
CA THR A 46 5.50 4.49 -5.74
C THR A 46 6.82 3.97 -5.18
N CYS A 47 7.87 4.80 -5.17
CA CYS A 47 9.16 4.45 -4.59
C CYS A 47 9.06 4.19 -3.08
N GLY A 48 8.32 5.05 -2.35
CA GLY A 48 8.09 4.88 -0.91
C GLY A 48 7.39 3.56 -0.59
N VAL A 49 6.32 3.25 -1.32
CA VAL A 49 5.58 1.98 -1.18
C VAL A 49 6.47 0.79 -1.51
N MET A 50 7.31 0.87 -2.55
CA MET A 50 8.24 -0.22 -2.91
C MET A 50 9.26 -0.50 -1.80
N VAL A 51 9.85 0.54 -1.22
CA VAL A 51 10.80 0.40 -0.11
C VAL A 51 10.11 -0.20 1.11
N TRP A 52 8.93 0.32 1.46
CA TRP A 52 8.17 -0.19 2.60
C TRP A 52 7.76 -1.66 2.43
N ALA A 53 7.26 -2.04 1.25
CA ALA A 53 6.93 -3.42 0.93
C ALA A 53 8.16 -4.34 1.01
N GLY A 54 9.31 -3.89 0.51
CA GLY A 54 10.58 -4.61 0.63
C GLY A 54 10.97 -4.85 2.09
N ILE A 55 10.88 -3.81 2.94
CA ILE A 55 11.16 -3.92 4.38
C ILE A 55 10.18 -4.89 5.06
N ALA A 56 8.89 -4.83 4.73
CA ALA A 56 7.89 -5.73 5.30
C ALA A 56 8.14 -7.20 4.92
N LEU A 57 8.49 -7.47 3.66
CA LEU A 57 8.84 -8.81 3.17
C LEU A 57 10.14 -9.34 3.80
N LEU A 58 11.14 -8.49 3.96
CA LEU A 58 12.38 -8.81 4.67
C LEU A 58 12.10 -9.13 6.14
N GLY A 59 11.30 -8.30 6.81
CA GLY A 59 10.89 -8.51 8.20
C GLY A 59 10.13 -9.84 8.39
N LEU A 60 9.23 -10.18 7.46
CA LEU A 60 8.54 -11.47 7.45
C LEU A 60 9.52 -12.65 7.29
N HIS A 61 10.48 -12.55 6.38
CA HIS A 61 11.50 -13.59 6.18
C HIS A 61 12.41 -13.74 7.40
N LEU A 62 12.91 -12.64 7.94
CA LEU A 62 13.78 -12.62 9.14
C LEU A 62 13.03 -13.14 10.37
N GLY A 63 11.79 -12.73 10.58
CA GLY A 63 10.95 -13.20 11.67
C GLY A 63 10.67 -14.70 11.59
N ASN A 64 10.36 -15.22 10.39
CA ASN A 64 10.16 -16.65 10.17
C ASN A 64 11.46 -17.46 10.36
N ALA A 65 12.61 -16.91 9.93
CA ALA A 65 13.91 -17.53 10.13
C ALA A 65 14.33 -17.56 11.61
N ALA A 66 14.03 -16.51 12.38
CA ALA A 66 14.29 -16.47 13.82
C ALA A 66 13.46 -17.51 14.59
N ASN A 67 12.22 -17.76 14.16
CA ASN A 67 11.34 -18.77 14.77
C ASN A 67 11.78 -20.22 14.52
N LEU A 68 12.69 -20.46 13.57
CA LEU A 68 13.30 -21.77 13.33
C LEU A 68 14.59 -22.00 14.15
N LEU A 69 15.15 -20.94 14.74
CA LEU A 69 16.40 -20.98 15.51
C LEU A 69 16.19 -20.99 17.03
N ILE A 70 14.95 -20.82 17.49
CA ILE A 70 14.53 -20.82 18.90
C ILE A 70 13.64 -22.05 19.12
#